data_AF-A0A858U6D0-F1
#
_entry.id   AF-A0A858U6D0-F1
#
_cell.length_a   1.000
_cell.length_b   1.000
_cell.length_c   1.000
_cell.angle_alpha   90.00
_cell.angle_beta   90.00
_cell.angle_gamma   90.00
#
_symmetry.space_group_name_H-M   'P 1'
#
loop_
_entity.id
_entity.type
_entity.pdbx_description
1 polymer ?
#
loop_
_entity_poly.entity_id
_entity_poly.type
_entity_poly.pdbx_seq_one_letter_code
_entity_poly.pdbx_strand_id
1 'polypeptide(L)'
;MKKLRDNREIKKSEHFNFLQSNLFKRIANKTLKHLKESENFIIFPGDIDTKENDKKFIFHIVDDKARTGNIVGWLADNETKININSRFSSEDNDDYFLHYLILKNMKYSVNNQMISSDVNYEYYNILVFLFPYFLNQALKKGLYKKYIANNYNDHSFRGTINFVEHIKTNLPFNGKIAYQTRDFSYENDLNMLIRHTIEKIQKTNNKSILTNNLENIKNINLIKTITPNYSAKDLNLILNKNIKNKLKHRFFVEYADLQELCIHILNNKKTSYGLAKRKINGIIIDIAILWENYIATITANVLRHLKYKESWIYLFNKDSKNQMLSGKRKIYPDFILDNRIPIDTKYKETISKRDDYYQLISYLHVLGDEERLGSLSAYFIKPNLQNIGIEKIGELKGLGGSLYTYNFFIPKCDSFADFKNQMEQEECKLVTHLQQLISDDD
;
A
#
# COMPACT_ATOMS: atom_id res chain seq x y z
N MET A 1 -17.63 -15.02 -9.46
CA MET A 1 -16.81 -13.87 -9.01
C MET A 1 -17.46 -12.61 -9.55
N LYS A 2 -17.68 -11.58 -8.72
CA LYS A 2 -18.33 -10.35 -9.18
C LYS A 2 -17.28 -9.27 -9.43
N LYS A 3 -17.30 -8.67 -10.63
CA LYS A 3 -16.47 -7.52 -10.99
C LYS A 3 -17.24 -6.21 -10.73
N LEU A 4 -16.56 -5.25 -10.15
CA LEU A 4 -17.00 -3.89 -9.83
C LEU A 4 -15.90 -2.92 -10.25
N ARG A 5 -16.22 -1.64 -10.30
CA ARG A 5 -15.25 -0.57 -10.51
C ARG A 5 -15.27 0.37 -9.31
N ASP A 6 -14.13 0.95 -8.97
CA ASP A 6 -14.02 1.97 -7.93
C ASP A 6 -14.76 3.26 -8.34
N ASN A 7 -15.11 4.11 -7.37
CA ASN A 7 -15.85 5.36 -7.60
C ASN A 7 -17.15 5.27 -8.43
N ARG A 8 -17.82 4.11 -8.45
CA ARG A 8 -19.06 3.89 -9.21
C ARG A 8 -20.22 3.59 -8.30
N GLU A 9 -21.40 4.02 -8.74
CA GLU A 9 -22.66 3.55 -8.17
C GLU A 9 -22.91 2.11 -8.58
N ILE A 10 -23.25 1.27 -7.61
CA ILE A 10 -23.60 -0.13 -7.82
C ILE A 10 -25.08 -0.18 -8.15
N LYS A 11 -25.38 -0.41 -9.43
CA LYS A 11 -26.76 -0.51 -9.90
C LYS A 11 -27.44 -1.74 -9.29
N LYS A 12 -28.53 -1.52 -8.56
CA LYS A 12 -29.32 -2.61 -7.93
C LYS A 12 -29.80 -3.64 -8.95
N SER A 13 -30.19 -3.21 -10.15
CA SER A 13 -30.65 -4.09 -11.24
C SER A 13 -29.60 -5.12 -11.66
N GLU A 14 -28.33 -4.74 -11.69
CA GLU A 14 -27.22 -5.58 -12.17
C GLU A 14 -26.53 -6.37 -11.04
N HIS A 15 -26.74 -5.97 -9.77
CA HIS A 15 -25.99 -6.46 -8.61
C HIS A 15 -26.85 -6.90 -7.42
N PHE A 16 -28.15 -7.16 -7.61
CA PHE A 16 -29.09 -7.49 -6.52
C PHE A 16 -28.59 -8.60 -5.57
N ASN A 17 -28.17 -9.75 -6.11
CA ASN A 17 -27.69 -10.88 -5.31
C ASN A 17 -26.45 -10.52 -4.48
N PHE A 18 -25.55 -9.70 -5.03
CA PHE A 18 -24.37 -9.24 -4.29
C PHE A 18 -24.75 -8.29 -3.16
N LEU A 19 -25.65 -7.34 -3.40
CA LEU A 19 -26.11 -6.40 -2.38
C LEU A 19 -26.84 -7.11 -1.23
N GLN A 20 -27.40 -8.30 -1.48
CA GLN A 20 -28.02 -9.14 -0.45
C GLN A 20 -27.04 -10.08 0.27
N SER A 21 -25.81 -10.23 -0.24
CA SER A 21 -24.82 -11.17 0.29
C SER A 21 -24.37 -10.81 1.71
N ASN A 22 -23.97 -11.85 2.47
CA ASN A 22 -23.35 -11.69 3.79
C ASN A 22 -22.07 -10.86 3.70
N LEU A 23 -21.28 -11.07 2.64
CA LEU A 23 -20.06 -10.30 2.39
C LEU A 23 -20.34 -8.80 2.35
N PHE A 24 -21.28 -8.35 1.51
CA PHE A 24 -21.62 -6.93 1.37
C PHE A 24 -22.12 -6.32 2.69
N LYS A 25 -23.06 -7.00 3.36
CA LYS A 25 -23.62 -6.57 4.66
C LYS A 25 -22.55 -6.43 5.74
N ARG A 26 -21.46 -7.21 5.66
CA ARG A 26 -20.35 -7.14 6.62
C ARG A 26 -19.41 -5.97 6.39
N ILE A 27 -19.28 -5.46 5.16
CA ILE A 27 -18.27 -4.45 4.80
C ILE A 27 -18.86 -3.09 4.42
N ALA A 28 -20.13 -3.02 4.03
CA ALA A 28 -20.79 -1.77 3.69
C ALA A 28 -20.95 -0.85 4.91
N ASN A 29 -20.75 0.45 4.71
CA ASN A 29 -20.83 1.50 5.73
C ASN A 29 -19.93 1.26 6.97
N LYS A 30 -18.86 0.48 6.81
CA LYS A 30 -17.83 0.33 7.84
C LYS A 30 -16.53 0.97 7.39
N THR A 31 -15.92 1.71 8.31
CA THR A 31 -14.63 2.35 8.06
C THR A 31 -13.54 1.29 7.90
N LEU A 32 -12.50 1.61 7.13
CA LEU A 32 -11.37 0.70 6.93
C LEU A 32 -10.70 0.30 8.25
N LYS A 33 -10.62 1.23 9.22
CA LYS A 33 -10.10 0.97 10.55
C LYS A 33 -10.89 -0.13 11.28
N HIS A 34 -12.22 0.00 11.33
CA HIS A 34 -13.07 -1.00 11.97
C HIS A 34 -12.97 -2.36 11.27
N LEU A 35 -12.84 -2.37 9.94
CA LEU A 35 -12.69 -3.60 9.18
C LEU A 35 -11.33 -4.27 9.42
N LYS A 36 -10.24 -3.51 9.59
CA LYS A 36 -8.91 -4.08 9.93
C LYS A 36 -8.91 -4.82 11.27
N GLU A 37 -9.69 -4.33 12.23
CA GLU A 37 -9.78 -4.95 13.57
C GLU A 37 -10.61 -6.24 13.57
N SER A 38 -11.60 -6.34 12.68
CA SER A 38 -12.58 -7.44 12.68
C SER A 38 -12.28 -8.53 11.64
N GLU A 39 -11.72 -8.17 10.48
CA GLU A 39 -11.52 -9.04 9.32
C GLU A 39 -10.04 -9.41 9.09
N ASN A 40 -9.75 -10.19 8.04
CA ASN A 40 -8.40 -10.70 7.72
C ASN A 40 -8.03 -10.35 6.27
N PHE A 41 -7.89 -9.08 5.96
CA PHE A 41 -7.44 -8.65 4.64
C PHE A 41 -6.36 -7.59 4.75
N ILE A 42 -5.52 -7.54 3.72
CA ILE A 42 -4.42 -6.58 3.61
C ILE A 42 -4.98 -5.26 3.10
N ILE A 43 -4.52 -4.16 3.69
CA ILE A 43 -4.75 -2.80 3.16
C ILE A 43 -3.42 -2.27 2.68
N PHE A 44 -3.37 -1.84 1.43
CA PHE A 44 -2.18 -1.29 0.81
C PHE A 44 -2.46 0.09 0.21
N PRO A 45 -1.59 1.09 0.37
CA PRO A 45 -0.44 1.14 1.28
C PRO A 45 -0.87 1.14 2.77
N GLY A 46 -0.06 0.50 3.62
CA GLY A 46 -0.43 0.03 4.98
C GLY A 46 -0.55 1.08 6.09
N ASP A 47 -0.60 2.37 5.78
CA ASP A 47 -0.72 3.43 6.80
C ASP A 47 -2.17 3.56 7.27
N ILE A 48 -2.58 2.65 8.16
CA ILE A 48 -3.96 2.56 8.66
C ILE A 48 -4.21 3.50 9.85
N ASP A 49 -3.14 3.98 10.50
CA ASP A 49 -3.21 4.84 11.69
C ASP A 49 -3.37 6.35 11.38
N THR A 50 -3.67 6.71 10.13
CA THR A 50 -4.04 8.10 9.81
C THR A 50 -5.50 8.34 10.18
N LYS A 51 -5.81 9.52 10.73
CA LYS A 51 -7.19 10.00 10.97
C LYS A 51 -8.07 9.98 9.71
N GLU A 52 -7.46 9.84 8.54
CA GLU A 52 -8.16 9.74 7.25
C GLU A 52 -8.88 8.41 7.05
N ASN A 53 -8.38 7.31 7.61
CA ASN A 53 -9.01 5.99 7.44
C ASN A 53 -10.32 5.83 8.23
N ASP A 54 -10.57 6.72 9.20
CA ASP A 54 -11.86 6.84 9.88
C ASP A 54 -12.98 7.34 8.95
N LYS A 55 -12.63 7.79 7.73
CA LYS A 55 -13.58 8.31 6.73
C LYS A 55 -13.59 7.51 5.42
N LYS A 56 -12.75 6.47 5.30
CA LYS A 56 -12.66 5.65 4.10
C LYS A 56 -13.53 4.41 4.24
N PHE A 57 -14.29 4.11 3.19
CA PHE A 57 -15.19 2.97 3.10
C PHE A 57 -14.86 2.18 1.84
N ILE A 58 -14.99 0.85 1.91
CA ILE A 58 -14.96 0.01 0.70
C ILE A 58 -16.25 0.26 -0.08
N PHE A 59 -17.38 0.21 0.62
CA PHE A 59 -18.70 0.54 0.11
C PHE A 59 -19.40 1.53 1.04
N HIS A 60 -19.96 2.58 0.45
CA HIS A 60 -20.76 3.58 1.16
C HIS A 60 -22.17 3.61 0.58
N ILE A 61 -23.18 3.65 1.44
CA ILE A 61 -24.60 3.70 1.06
C ILE A 61 -25.12 5.09 1.40
N VAL A 62 -25.55 5.82 0.38
CA VAL A 62 -26.17 7.15 0.50
C VAL A 62 -27.48 7.11 -0.28
N ASP A 63 -28.58 7.54 0.34
CA ASP A 63 -29.91 7.59 -0.29
C ASP A 63 -30.28 6.26 -0.97
N ASP A 64 -30.11 5.15 -0.25
CA ASP A 64 -30.33 3.78 -0.72
C ASP A 64 -29.48 3.34 -1.94
N LYS A 65 -28.47 4.12 -2.32
CA LYS A 65 -27.54 3.80 -3.41
C LYS A 65 -26.18 3.42 -2.84
N ALA A 66 -25.75 2.19 -3.13
CA ALA A 66 -24.42 1.72 -2.78
C ALA A 66 -23.40 2.25 -3.79
N ARG A 67 -22.26 2.76 -3.31
CA ARG A 67 -21.15 3.24 -4.14
C ARG A 67 -19.83 2.66 -3.64
N THR A 68 -18.92 2.38 -4.56
CA THR A 68 -17.51 2.09 -4.25
C THR A 68 -16.74 3.40 -4.00
N GLY A 69 -15.79 3.37 -3.08
CA GLY A 69 -14.85 4.49 -2.85
C GLY A 69 -13.62 4.42 -3.74
N ASN A 70 -12.54 5.10 -3.33
CA ASN A 70 -11.18 5.02 -3.91
C ASN A 70 -10.46 3.72 -3.54
N ILE A 71 -11.16 2.59 -3.62
CA ILE A 71 -10.64 1.29 -3.20
C ILE A 71 -10.76 0.31 -4.36
N VAL A 72 -9.63 -0.32 -4.69
CA VAL A 72 -9.55 -1.44 -5.65
C VAL A 72 -9.04 -2.69 -4.95
N GLY A 73 -9.10 -3.84 -5.61
CA GLY A 73 -8.59 -5.11 -5.10
C GLY A 73 -9.68 -6.18 -4.99
N TRP A 74 -9.36 -7.23 -4.25
CA TRP A 74 -10.17 -8.44 -4.19
C TRP A 74 -10.47 -8.84 -2.76
N LEU A 75 -11.71 -9.25 -2.52
CA LEU A 75 -12.16 -9.77 -1.26
C LEU A 75 -13.00 -11.02 -1.47
N ALA A 76 -12.86 -11.97 -0.55
CA ALA A 76 -13.67 -13.17 -0.54
C ALA A 76 -14.00 -13.65 0.87
N ASP A 77 -15.20 -14.17 1.02
CA ASP A 77 -15.55 -15.10 2.07
C ASP A 77 -15.79 -16.51 1.50
N ASN A 78 -16.45 -17.38 2.24
CA ASN A 78 -16.69 -18.76 1.79
C ASN A 78 -17.67 -18.85 0.60
N GLU A 79 -18.53 -17.86 0.41
CA GLU A 79 -19.67 -17.90 -0.51
C GLU A 79 -19.47 -16.95 -1.68
N THR A 80 -18.93 -15.77 -1.41
CA THR A 80 -18.87 -14.63 -2.34
C THR A 80 -17.43 -14.20 -2.56
N LYS A 81 -17.08 -14.01 -3.83
CA LYS A 81 -15.83 -13.38 -4.26
C LYS A 81 -16.14 -12.10 -5.02
N ILE A 82 -15.58 -10.99 -4.58
CA ILE A 82 -15.65 -9.70 -5.26
C ILE A 82 -14.29 -9.22 -5.69
N ASN A 83 -14.31 -8.53 -6.81
CA ASN A 83 -13.19 -7.82 -7.35
C ASN A 83 -13.64 -6.39 -7.69
N ILE A 84 -12.89 -5.41 -7.23
CA ILE A 84 -13.08 -3.99 -7.54
C ILE A 84 -11.87 -3.54 -8.36
N ASN A 85 -12.07 -3.34 -9.66
CA ASN A 85 -11.06 -2.80 -10.55
C ASN A 85 -11.07 -1.27 -10.50
N SER A 86 -10.02 -0.66 -11.03
CA SER A 86 -10.00 0.76 -11.35
C SER A 86 -11.09 1.07 -12.37
N ARG A 87 -11.67 2.27 -12.29
CA ARG A 87 -12.63 2.81 -13.26
C ARG A 87 -12.04 2.99 -14.66
N PHE A 88 -10.72 2.86 -14.78
CA PHE A 88 -9.96 2.93 -16.02
C PHE A 88 -9.80 1.55 -16.68
N SER A 89 -10.15 0.45 -16.00
CA SER A 89 -10.13 -0.89 -16.60
C SER A 89 -11.17 -1.00 -17.73
N SER A 90 -10.83 -1.75 -18.78
CA SER A 90 -11.83 -2.17 -19.77
C SER A 90 -12.75 -3.26 -19.19
N GLU A 91 -13.83 -3.60 -19.90
CA GLU A 91 -14.75 -4.66 -19.47
C GLU A 91 -14.16 -6.05 -19.78
N ASP A 92 -13.43 -6.14 -20.88
CA ASP A 92 -12.91 -7.38 -21.45
C ASP A 92 -11.44 -7.67 -21.10
N ASN A 93 -10.64 -6.66 -20.69
CA ASN A 93 -9.21 -6.85 -20.38
C ASN A 93 -8.89 -6.63 -18.89
N ASP A 94 -7.67 -7.01 -18.53
CA ASP A 94 -7.09 -6.80 -17.21
C ASP A 94 -6.99 -5.30 -16.86
N ASP A 95 -6.84 -5.00 -15.57
CA ASP A 95 -6.68 -3.63 -15.08
C ASP A 95 -5.25 -3.13 -15.29
N TYR A 96 -4.91 -2.85 -16.56
CA TYR A 96 -3.59 -2.37 -16.96
C TYR A 96 -3.16 -1.11 -16.20
N PHE A 97 -4.09 -0.21 -15.89
CA PHE A 97 -3.79 0.99 -15.12
C PHE A 97 -3.36 0.66 -13.70
N LEU A 98 -4.11 -0.16 -12.96
CA LEU A 98 -3.71 -0.58 -11.62
C LEU A 98 -2.36 -1.31 -11.63
N HIS A 99 -2.17 -2.22 -12.58
CA HIS A 99 -0.91 -2.96 -12.75
C HIS A 99 0.26 -2.01 -12.96
N TYR A 100 0.11 -1.05 -13.87
CA TYR A 100 1.13 -0.08 -14.19
C TYR A 100 1.48 0.81 -12.98
N LEU A 101 0.46 1.30 -12.26
CA LEU A 101 0.67 2.08 -11.04
C LEU A 101 1.49 1.30 -9.99
N ILE A 102 1.15 0.03 -9.75
CA ILE A 102 1.88 -0.82 -8.80
C ILE A 102 3.33 -0.99 -9.25
N LEU A 103 3.57 -1.33 -10.51
CA LEU A 103 4.94 -1.55 -11.02
C LEU A 103 5.82 -0.31 -10.86
N LYS A 104 5.28 0.88 -11.20
CA LYS A 104 6.00 2.16 -11.06
C LYS A 104 6.27 2.51 -9.61
N ASN A 105 5.26 2.41 -8.74
CA ASN A 105 5.40 2.64 -7.30
C ASN A 105 6.48 1.75 -6.65
N MET A 106 6.58 0.51 -7.11
CA MET A 106 7.56 -0.46 -6.62
C MET A 106 8.94 -0.33 -7.29
N LYS A 107 9.09 0.61 -8.23
CA LYS A 107 10.30 0.82 -9.03
C LYS A 107 10.75 -0.46 -9.75
N TYR A 108 9.79 -1.26 -10.22
CA TYR A 108 10.08 -2.38 -11.10
C TYR A 108 10.30 -1.88 -12.51
N SER A 109 11.26 -2.47 -13.23
CA SER A 109 11.32 -2.33 -14.69
C SER A 109 10.03 -2.91 -15.25
N VAL A 110 9.22 -2.05 -15.88
CA VAL A 110 7.94 -2.44 -16.46
C VAL A 110 8.22 -3.31 -17.69
N ASN A 111 8.39 -4.61 -17.50
CA ASN A 111 8.67 -5.55 -18.58
C ASN A 111 7.43 -6.37 -18.91
N ASN A 112 7.13 -6.54 -20.20
CA ASN A 112 5.93 -7.23 -20.70
C ASN A 112 5.80 -8.68 -20.19
N GLN A 113 6.91 -9.33 -19.81
CA GLN A 113 6.95 -10.71 -19.30
C GLN A 113 6.29 -10.89 -17.93
N MET A 114 5.97 -9.79 -17.22
CA MET A 114 5.40 -9.84 -15.87
C MET A 114 3.87 -10.00 -15.87
N ILE A 115 3.19 -9.96 -17.02
CA ILE A 115 1.73 -9.95 -17.09
C ILE A 115 1.23 -11.20 -17.81
N SER A 116 0.31 -11.89 -17.15
CA SER A 116 -0.35 -13.11 -17.63
C SER A 116 -1.80 -12.76 -17.94
N SER A 117 -2.32 -13.29 -19.04
CA SER A 117 -3.70 -13.10 -19.53
C SER A 117 -4.77 -13.90 -18.77
N ASP A 118 -4.45 -14.51 -17.62
CA ASP A 118 -5.42 -15.23 -16.80
C ASP A 118 -5.85 -14.37 -15.60
N VAL A 119 -7.16 -14.14 -15.46
CA VAL A 119 -7.76 -13.32 -14.38
C VAL A 119 -7.50 -13.91 -12.99
N ASN A 120 -7.32 -15.24 -12.84
CA ASN A 120 -6.89 -15.82 -11.56
C ASN A 120 -5.39 -15.57 -11.28
N TYR A 121 -4.61 -15.26 -12.32
CA TYR A 121 -3.20 -14.85 -12.21
C TYR A 121 -3.05 -13.37 -11.84
N GLU A 122 -4.03 -12.51 -12.13
CA GLU A 122 -3.96 -11.04 -11.91
C GLU A 122 -3.68 -10.67 -10.44
N TYR A 123 -4.52 -11.13 -9.50
CA TYR A 123 -4.33 -10.83 -8.06
C TYR A 123 -3.11 -11.50 -7.46
N TYR A 124 -2.85 -12.74 -7.87
CA TYR A 124 -1.66 -13.43 -7.40
C TYR A 124 -0.40 -12.65 -7.81
N ASN A 125 -0.37 -12.14 -9.04
CA ASN A 125 0.70 -11.28 -9.52
C ASN A 125 0.79 -10.00 -8.69
N ILE A 126 -0.32 -9.33 -8.38
CA ILE A 126 -0.33 -8.17 -7.47
C ILE A 126 0.30 -8.52 -6.12
N LEU A 127 -0.14 -9.60 -5.46
CA LEU A 127 0.42 -10.02 -4.17
C LEU A 127 1.93 -10.29 -4.26
N VAL A 128 2.34 -10.95 -5.33
CA VAL A 128 3.75 -11.26 -5.62
C VAL A 128 4.55 -9.97 -5.86
N PHE A 129 4.03 -8.99 -6.59
CA PHE A 129 4.65 -7.67 -6.78
C PHE A 129 4.75 -6.87 -5.49
N LEU A 130 3.82 -7.03 -4.56
CA LEU A 130 3.90 -6.37 -3.26
C LEU A 130 4.90 -7.03 -2.31
N PHE A 131 5.27 -8.29 -2.53
CA PHE A 131 6.10 -9.05 -1.59
C PHE A 131 7.43 -8.37 -1.21
N PRO A 132 8.26 -7.92 -2.16
CA PRO A 132 9.52 -7.27 -1.79
C PRO A 132 9.33 -5.98 -1.00
N TYR A 133 8.28 -5.21 -1.29
CA TYR A 133 7.95 -4.03 -0.50
C TYR A 133 7.62 -4.36 0.95
N PHE A 134 6.72 -5.32 1.18
CA PHE A 134 6.38 -5.74 2.54
C PHE A 134 7.58 -6.35 3.28
N LEU A 135 8.44 -7.09 2.57
CA LEU A 135 9.68 -7.64 3.13
C LEU A 135 10.62 -6.52 3.59
N ASN A 136 10.87 -5.52 2.75
CA ASN A 136 11.75 -4.41 3.09
C ASN A 136 11.19 -3.57 4.25
N GLN A 137 9.90 -3.28 4.24
CA GLN A 137 9.26 -2.53 5.33
C GLN A 137 9.34 -3.27 6.67
N ALA A 138 9.16 -4.59 6.66
CA ALA A 138 9.34 -5.41 7.87
C ALA A 138 10.80 -5.40 8.34
N LEU A 139 11.76 -5.59 7.42
CA LEU A 139 13.18 -5.64 7.78
C LEU A 139 13.77 -4.29 8.20
N LYS A 140 13.17 -3.16 7.81
CA LYS A 140 13.50 -1.83 8.37
C LYS A 140 13.27 -1.76 9.88
N LYS A 141 12.40 -2.60 10.46
CA LYS A 141 12.21 -2.74 11.91
C LYS A 141 13.22 -3.68 12.58
N GLY A 142 14.13 -4.25 11.80
CA GLY A 142 15.07 -5.27 12.24
C GLY A 142 14.51 -6.69 12.12
N LEU A 143 15.39 -7.68 12.26
CA LEU A 143 15.02 -9.08 12.11
C LEU A 143 14.03 -9.55 13.17
N TYR A 144 12.94 -10.15 12.72
CA TYR A 144 11.99 -10.81 13.61
C TYR A 144 12.64 -11.98 14.35
N LYS A 145 12.54 -11.96 15.68
CA LYS A 145 13.10 -12.95 16.59
C LYS A 145 12.06 -13.37 17.62
N LYS A 146 12.13 -14.64 18.06
CA LYS A 146 11.32 -15.15 19.17
C LYS A 146 12.24 -15.65 20.28
N TYR A 147 11.76 -15.53 21.51
CA TYR A 147 12.39 -16.24 22.62
C TYR A 147 12.06 -17.72 22.52
N ILE A 148 13.09 -18.56 22.55
CA ILE A 148 12.97 -20.01 22.69
C ILE A 148 13.60 -20.44 24.01
N ALA A 149 12.99 -21.44 24.62
CA ALA A 149 13.52 -22.08 25.82
C ALA A 149 14.55 -23.13 25.39
N ASN A 150 15.81 -22.92 25.77
CA ASN A 150 16.89 -23.86 25.51
C ASN A 150 17.37 -24.47 26.82
N ASN A 151 17.70 -25.75 26.80
CA ASN A 151 18.30 -26.46 27.92
C ASN A 151 19.79 -26.67 27.63
N TYR A 152 20.62 -26.35 28.61
CA TYR A 152 22.07 -26.48 28.56
C TYR A 152 22.55 -27.35 29.72
N ASN A 153 23.70 -27.99 29.55
CA ASN A 153 24.41 -28.67 30.63
C ASN A 153 25.92 -28.44 30.47
N ASP A 154 26.39 -27.33 31.03
CA ASP A 154 27.78 -26.88 30.89
C ASP A 154 28.27 -26.14 32.16
N HIS A 155 29.52 -25.67 32.10
CA HIS A 155 30.19 -25.00 33.22
C HIS A 155 29.83 -23.51 33.36
N SER A 156 29.13 -22.93 32.36
CA SER A 156 28.87 -21.50 32.25
C SER A 156 27.39 -21.19 32.50
N PHE A 157 26.93 -21.46 33.72
CA PHE A 157 25.55 -21.25 34.13
C PHE A 157 25.04 -19.84 33.83
N ARG A 158 23.94 -19.76 33.07
CA ARG A 158 23.20 -18.53 32.78
C ARG A 158 21.72 -18.89 32.84
N GLY A 159 20.89 -18.20 33.64
CA GLY A 159 19.44 -18.45 33.66
C GLY A 159 18.95 -19.28 34.85
N THR A 160 18.02 -20.21 34.65
CA THR A 160 17.33 -20.94 35.72
C THR A 160 17.76 -22.40 35.76
N ILE A 161 18.13 -22.94 36.92
CA ILE A 161 18.56 -24.34 37.06
C ILE A 161 17.39 -25.28 36.74
N ASN A 162 17.65 -26.29 35.91
CA ASN A 162 16.73 -27.39 35.68
C ASN A 162 17.10 -28.54 36.64
N PHE A 163 16.52 -28.51 37.85
CA PHE A 163 16.86 -29.46 38.91
C PHE A 163 16.65 -30.92 38.51
N VAL A 164 15.57 -31.22 37.76
CA VAL A 164 15.26 -32.59 37.34
C VAL A 164 16.36 -33.13 36.43
N GLU A 165 16.78 -32.36 35.44
CA GLU A 165 17.84 -32.77 34.51
C GLU A 165 19.21 -32.79 35.19
N HIS A 166 19.46 -31.85 36.10
CA HIS A 166 20.73 -31.75 36.81
C HIS A 166 20.98 -32.97 37.70
N ILE A 167 19.96 -33.41 38.45
CA ILE A 167 20.03 -34.63 39.28
C ILE A 167 20.28 -35.87 38.42
N LYS A 168 19.62 -35.97 37.25
CA LYS A 168 19.76 -37.13 36.35
C LYS A 168 21.14 -37.25 35.71
N THR A 169 21.74 -36.13 35.33
CA THR A 169 22.92 -36.13 34.43
C THR A 169 24.23 -35.75 35.11
N ASN A 170 24.17 -35.10 36.27
CA ASN A 170 25.34 -34.57 36.96
C ASN A 170 25.44 -35.09 38.40
N LEU A 171 24.98 -36.32 38.67
CA LEU A 171 25.25 -37.01 39.92
C LEU A 171 26.05 -38.31 39.67
N PRO A 172 27.23 -38.50 40.31
CA PRO A 172 27.94 -37.53 41.15
C PRO A 172 28.38 -36.29 40.36
N PHE A 173 28.54 -35.15 41.04
CA PHE A 173 28.79 -33.85 40.41
C PHE A 173 30.05 -33.84 39.55
N ASN A 174 29.88 -33.47 38.28
CA ASN A 174 30.91 -33.49 37.25
C ASN A 174 31.37 -32.07 36.84
N GLY A 175 31.00 -31.04 37.61
CA GLY A 175 31.34 -29.65 37.31
C GLY A 175 30.39 -28.93 36.35
N LYS A 176 29.39 -29.61 35.77
CA LYS A 176 28.39 -29.00 34.87
C LYS A 176 27.09 -28.76 35.60
N ILE A 177 26.38 -27.71 35.20
CA ILE A 177 25.05 -27.37 35.73
C ILE A 177 24.04 -27.51 34.60
N ALA A 178 22.94 -28.24 34.84
CA ALA A 178 21.86 -28.31 33.88
C ALA A 178 20.90 -27.14 34.14
N TYR A 179 20.69 -26.30 33.14
CA TYR A 179 19.91 -25.06 33.27
C TYR A 179 19.14 -24.75 32.00
N GLN A 180 18.19 -23.84 32.12
CA GLN A 180 17.33 -23.36 31.06
C GLN A 180 17.48 -21.84 30.90
N THR A 181 17.70 -21.39 29.67
CA THR A 181 17.70 -19.98 29.28
C THR A 181 16.57 -19.69 28.30
N ARG A 182 16.28 -18.39 28.15
CA ARG A 182 15.46 -17.87 27.06
C ARG A 182 16.36 -17.14 26.07
N ASP A 183 16.70 -17.79 24.98
CA ASP A 183 17.57 -17.22 23.96
C ASP A 183 16.75 -16.72 22.78
N PHE A 184 17.29 -15.71 22.09
CA PHE A 184 16.69 -15.26 20.84
C PHE A 184 17.00 -16.25 19.72
N SER A 185 15.95 -16.70 19.03
CA SER A 185 16.07 -17.41 17.75
C SER A 185 15.47 -16.60 16.61
N TYR A 186 16.28 -16.47 15.55
CA TYR A 186 15.84 -15.95 14.25
C TYR A 186 15.23 -17.05 13.38
N GLU A 187 15.53 -18.32 13.63
CA GLU A 187 14.88 -19.42 12.92
C GLU A 187 13.55 -19.74 13.61
N ASN A 188 12.47 -19.16 13.09
CA ASN A 188 11.13 -19.31 13.61
C ASN A 188 10.12 -19.50 12.47
N ASP A 189 8.90 -19.93 12.81
CA ASP A 189 7.87 -20.24 11.81
C ASP A 189 7.59 -19.07 10.84
N LEU A 190 7.73 -17.81 11.27
CA LEU A 190 7.47 -16.66 10.41
C LEU A 190 8.60 -16.45 9.39
N ASN A 191 9.86 -16.47 9.83
CA ASN A 191 10.99 -16.35 8.91
C ASN A 191 11.05 -17.54 7.93
N MET A 192 10.67 -18.74 8.39
CA MET A 192 10.50 -19.91 7.51
C MET A 192 9.37 -19.73 6.49
N LEU A 193 8.24 -19.13 6.89
CA LEU A 193 7.15 -18.78 5.97
C LEU A 193 7.65 -17.82 4.88
N ILE A 194 8.37 -16.76 5.27
CA ILE A 194 8.96 -15.79 4.34
C ILE A 194 9.92 -16.51 3.39
N ARG A 195 10.77 -17.41 3.91
CA ARG A 195 11.68 -18.23 3.08
C ARG A 195 10.91 -19.08 2.07
N HIS A 196 9.85 -19.77 2.48
CA HIS A 196 8.99 -20.52 1.55
C HIS A 196 8.37 -19.64 0.46
N THR A 197 7.94 -18.42 0.81
CA THR A 197 7.40 -17.45 -0.16
C THR A 197 8.46 -17.05 -1.18
N ILE A 198 9.68 -16.73 -0.74
CA ILE A 198 10.81 -16.42 -1.62
C ILE A 198 11.06 -17.58 -2.59
N GLU A 199 11.17 -18.81 -2.09
CA GLU A 199 11.44 -19.99 -2.91
C GLU A 199 10.30 -20.30 -3.88
N LYS A 200 9.05 -20.00 -3.52
CA LYS A 200 7.90 -20.11 -4.43
C LYS A 200 8.00 -19.10 -5.56
N ILE A 201 8.24 -17.83 -5.25
CA ILE A 201 8.35 -16.75 -6.26
C ILE A 201 9.54 -17.02 -7.19
N GLN A 202 10.67 -17.49 -6.66
CA GLN A 202 11.86 -17.84 -7.47
C GLN A 202 11.60 -18.90 -8.54
N LYS A 203 10.61 -19.77 -8.34
CA LYS A 203 10.19 -20.80 -9.30
C LYS A 203 9.17 -20.31 -10.34
N THR A 204 8.74 -19.05 -10.26
CA THR A 204 7.80 -18.45 -11.20
C THR A 204 8.50 -17.52 -12.18
N ASN A 205 7.80 -17.11 -13.24
CA ASN A 205 8.27 -16.10 -14.18
C ASN A 205 8.57 -14.74 -13.51
N ASN A 206 8.05 -14.52 -12.29
CA ASN A 206 8.23 -13.29 -11.52
C ASN A 206 9.52 -13.28 -10.69
N LYS A 207 10.48 -14.19 -10.91
CA LYS A 207 11.74 -14.23 -10.14
C LYS A 207 12.52 -12.91 -10.14
N SER A 208 12.43 -12.12 -11.21
CA SER A 208 13.16 -10.87 -11.38
C SER A 208 12.75 -9.78 -10.37
N ILE A 209 11.54 -9.84 -9.83
CA ILE A 209 11.06 -8.86 -8.83
C ILE A 209 11.86 -8.96 -7.52
N LEU A 210 12.41 -10.14 -7.24
CA LEU A 210 13.21 -10.44 -6.06
C LEU A 210 14.63 -9.87 -6.20
N THR A 211 15.08 -9.60 -7.42
CA THR A 211 16.44 -9.16 -7.72
C THR A 211 16.48 -7.82 -8.46
N ASN A 212 15.38 -7.06 -8.43
CA ASN A 212 15.27 -5.79 -9.16
C ASN A 212 16.18 -4.68 -8.60
N ASN A 213 16.56 -4.74 -7.33
CA ASN A 213 17.44 -3.77 -6.69
C ASN A 213 18.31 -4.42 -5.61
N LEU A 214 19.35 -3.71 -5.19
CA LEU A 214 20.33 -4.19 -4.21
C LEU A 214 19.73 -4.44 -2.82
N GLU A 215 18.75 -3.64 -2.41
CA GLU A 215 18.07 -3.79 -1.11
C GLU A 215 17.34 -5.14 -1.05
N ASN A 216 16.58 -5.49 -2.09
CA ASN A 216 15.85 -6.75 -2.20
C ASN A 216 16.80 -7.95 -2.16
N ILE A 217 17.90 -7.89 -2.92
CA ILE A 217 18.92 -8.96 -2.93
C ILE A 217 19.50 -9.17 -1.53
N LYS A 218 19.90 -8.08 -0.85
CA LYS A 218 20.44 -8.14 0.51
C LYS A 218 19.44 -8.73 1.49
N ASN A 219 18.20 -8.24 1.47
CA ASN A 219 17.13 -8.66 2.38
C ASN A 219 16.73 -10.13 2.17
N ILE A 220 16.67 -10.59 0.93
CA ILE A 220 16.41 -12.00 0.62
C ILE A 220 17.55 -12.88 1.13
N ASN A 221 18.80 -12.52 0.82
CA ASN A 221 19.96 -13.30 1.29
C ASN A 221 19.99 -13.37 2.81
N LEU A 222 19.65 -12.27 3.50
CA LEU A 222 19.53 -12.24 4.95
C LEU A 222 18.52 -13.26 5.47
N ILE A 223 17.31 -13.32 4.88
CA ILE A 223 16.31 -14.34 5.23
C ILE A 223 16.88 -15.74 4.96
N LYS A 224 17.59 -15.95 3.85
CA LYS A 224 18.19 -17.25 3.55
C LYS A 224 19.23 -17.69 4.59
N THR A 225 20.05 -16.76 5.08
CA THR A 225 21.08 -17.01 6.08
C THR A 225 20.51 -17.38 7.45
N ILE A 226 19.40 -16.75 7.86
CA ILE A 226 18.79 -17.00 9.19
C ILE A 226 17.83 -18.20 9.22
N THR A 227 17.62 -18.87 8.08
CA THR A 227 16.81 -20.09 7.96
C THR A 227 17.64 -21.24 7.37
N PRO A 228 18.73 -21.67 8.02
CA PRO A 228 19.61 -22.72 7.49
C PRO A 228 18.92 -24.08 7.38
N ASN A 229 17.94 -24.40 8.24
CA ASN A 229 17.26 -25.69 8.26
C ASN A 229 16.02 -25.72 7.34
N TYR A 230 16.00 -24.88 6.30
CA TYR A 230 14.92 -24.83 5.32
C TYR A 230 14.73 -26.17 4.60
N SER A 231 13.49 -26.66 4.57
CA SER A 231 13.09 -27.84 3.81
C SER A 231 11.78 -27.58 3.06
N ALA A 232 11.77 -27.84 1.75
CA ALA A 232 10.58 -27.68 0.92
C ALA A 232 9.40 -28.56 1.38
N LYS A 233 9.67 -29.68 2.06
CA LYS A 233 8.65 -30.62 2.56
C LYS A 233 7.82 -30.03 3.70
N ASP A 234 8.36 -29.05 4.42
CA ASP A 234 7.73 -28.48 5.61
C ASP A 234 6.71 -27.38 5.29
N LEU A 235 6.52 -27.04 4.01
CA LEU A 235 5.64 -25.95 3.57
C LEU A 235 4.25 -25.99 4.24
N ASN A 236 3.58 -27.15 4.20
CA ASN A 236 2.23 -27.27 4.78
C ASN A 236 2.23 -27.12 6.30
N LEU A 237 3.25 -27.64 6.99
CA LEU A 237 3.41 -27.51 8.44
C LEU A 237 3.61 -26.04 8.82
N ILE A 238 4.57 -25.36 8.19
CA ILE A 238 4.88 -23.95 8.44
C ILE A 238 3.70 -23.05 8.11
N LEU A 239 3.04 -23.28 6.97
CA LEU A 239 1.87 -22.51 6.56
C LEU A 239 0.73 -22.65 7.58
N ASN A 240 0.40 -23.87 8.01
CA ASN A 240 -0.66 -24.11 8.99
C ASN A 240 -0.35 -23.48 10.36
N LYS A 241 0.92 -23.53 10.81
CA LYS A 241 1.34 -22.86 12.04
C LYS A 241 1.14 -21.35 11.96
N ASN A 242 1.48 -20.72 10.84
CA ASN A 242 1.32 -19.28 10.64
C ASN A 242 -0.14 -18.85 10.49
N ILE A 243 -0.98 -19.65 9.83
CA ILE A 243 -2.43 -19.40 9.75
C ILE A 243 -3.07 -19.40 11.15
N LYS A 244 -2.66 -20.34 12.02
CA LYS A 244 -3.14 -20.42 13.40
C LYS A 244 -2.56 -19.31 14.29
N ASN A 245 -1.28 -18.99 14.11
CA ASN A 245 -0.52 -18.05 14.94
C ASN A 245 -0.26 -16.73 14.21
N LYS A 246 -1.34 -16.02 13.86
CA LYS A 246 -1.23 -14.67 13.29
C LYS A 246 -0.65 -13.69 14.31
N LEU A 247 0.31 -12.88 13.88
CA LEU A 247 0.84 -11.79 14.69
C LEU A 247 -0.25 -10.75 14.97
N LYS A 248 -0.39 -10.38 16.24
CA LYS A 248 -1.32 -9.33 16.71
C LYS A 248 -0.60 -8.20 17.44
N HIS A 249 0.73 -8.20 17.42
CA HIS A 249 1.53 -7.31 18.23
C HIS A 249 1.71 -5.95 17.57
N ARG A 250 1.37 -4.86 18.26
CA ARG A 250 1.42 -3.48 17.73
C ARG A 250 2.81 -3.02 17.28
N PHE A 251 3.87 -3.58 17.85
CA PHE A 251 5.25 -3.25 17.44
C PHE A 251 5.68 -3.94 16.12
N PHE A 252 5.01 -5.03 15.72
CA PHE A 252 5.38 -5.86 14.58
C PHE A 252 4.29 -5.84 13.50
N VAL A 253 3.66 -4.68 13.28
CA VAL A 253 2.56 -4.53 12.31
C VAL A 253 3.03 -4.85 10.90
N GLU A 254 4.22 -4.38 10.50
CA GLU A 254 4.78 -4.65 9.17
C GLU A 254 5.05 -6.15 8.95
N TYR A 255 5.45 -6.86 10.01
CA TYR A 255 5.61 -8.31 9.98
C TYR A 255 4.27 -9.05 9.95
N ALA A 256 3.22 -8.52 10.58
CA ALA A 256 1.87 -9.09 10.51
C ALA A 256 1.29 -8.97 9.10
N ASP A 257 1.44 -7.81 8.45
CA ASP A 257 0.98 -7.60 7.09
C ASP A 257 1.79 -8.48 6.10
N LEU A 258 3.12 -8.60 6.29
CA LEU A 258 3.98 -9.51 5.51
C LEU A 258 3.60 -10.99 5.73
N GLN A 259 3.26 -11.40 6.96
CA GLN A 259 2.81 -12.75 7.26
C GLN A 259 1.52 -13.07 6.48
N GLU A 260 0.55 -12.16 6.50
CA GLU A 260 -0.72 -12.33 5.79
C GLU A 260 -0.50 -12.41 4.28
N LEU A 261 0.36 -11.54 3.73
CA LEU A 261 0.75 -11.58 2.32
C LEU A 261 1.38 -12.92 1.94
N CYS A 262 2.34 -13.41 2.75
CA CYS A 262 2.98 -14.70 2.52
C CYS A 262 1.97 -15.85 2.57
N ILE A 263 1.02 -15.84 3.51
CA ILE A 263 -0.05 -16.83 3.58
C ILE A 263 -0.87 -16.84 2.29
N HIS A 264 -1.28 -15.67 1.79
CA HIS A 264 -2.04 -15.57 0.55
C HIS A 264 -1.26 -16.06 -0.67
N ILE A 265 0.01 -15.65 -0.81
CA ILE A 265 0.88 -16.10 -1.91
C ILE A 265 1.07 -17.62 -1.84
N LEU A 266 1.35 -18.19 -0.67
CA LEU A 266 1.61 -19.63 -0.53
C LEU A 266 0.36 -20.48 -0.74
N ASN A 267 -0.82 -19.99 -0.33
CA ASN A 267 -2.09 -20.73 -0.41
C ASN A 267 -2.76 -20.72 -1.80
N ASN A 268 -2.09 -20.17 -2.83
CA ASN A 268 -2.61 -19.87 -4.18
C ASN A 268 -3.08 -21.06 -5.06
N LYS A 269 -3.55 -22.17 -4.48
CA LYS A 269 -4.20 -23.30 -5.19
C LYS A 269 -5.35 -23.95 -4.43
N LYS A 270 -5.61 -23.57 -3.18
CA LYS A 270 -6.72 -24.14 -2.39
C LYS A 270 -7.78 -23.08 -2.17
N THR A 271 -8.75 -23.08 -3.08
CA THR A 271 -10.12 -22.68 -2.79
C THR A 271 -10.47 -23.02 -1.34
N SER A 272 -10.80 -21.99 -0.56
CA SER A 272 -11.80 -22.04 0.52
C SER A 272 -11.65 -23.05 1.67
N TYR A 273 -10.55 -23.78 1.81
CA TYR A 273 -10.36 -24.72 2.91
C TYR A 273 -9.14 -24.36 3.76
N GLY A 274 -9.40 -23.62 4.84
CA GLY A 274 -8.48 -23.53 5.99
C GLY A 274 -8.25 -22.14 6.57
N LEU A 275 -8.51 -21.07 5.81
CA LEU A 275 -8.60 -19.73 6.38
C LEU A 275 -9.91 -19.67 7.16
N ALA A 276 -9.86 -19.14 8.39
CA ALA A 276 -10.95 -19.19 9.36
C ALA A 276 -12.33 -19.05 8.68
N LYS A 277 -13.18 -20.09 8.79
CA LYS A 277 -14.47 -20.27 8.09
C LYS A 277 -15.48 -19.12 8.24
N ARG A 278 -15.11 -17.99 8.86
CA ARG A 278 -15.99 -16.86 9.13
C ARG A 278 -15.37 -15.50 8.83
N LYS A 279 -14.13 -15.40 8.31
CA LYS A 279 -13.50 -14.09 8.05
C LYS A 279 -13.37 -13.78 6.57
N ILE A 280 -13.46 -12.50 6.25
CA ILE A 280 -13.19 -12.00 4.90
C ILE A 280 -11.67 -12.00 4.69
N ASN A 281 -11.25 -12.50 3.53
CA ASN A 281 -9.87 -12.63 3.11
C ASN A 281 -9.64 -11.82 1.83
N GLY A 282 -8.43 -11.28 1.66
CA GLY A 282 -8.04 -10.64 0.41
C GLY A 282 -7.11 -9.45 0.59
N ILE A 283 -7.10 -8.59 -0.41
CA ILE A 283 -6.32 -7.37 -0.44
C ILE A 283 -7.17 -6.23 -1.00
N ILE A 284 -7.14 -5.10 -0.30
CA ILE A 284 -7.64 -3.84 -0.82
C ILE A 284 -6.51 -2.85 -0.98
N ILE A 285 -6.62 -2.01 -2.00
CA ILE A 285 -5.64 -1.01 -2.37
C ILE A 285 -6.33 0.35 -2.41
N ASP A 286 -5.81 1.31 -1.65
CA ASP A 286 -6.19 2.71 -1.78
C ASP A 286 -5.54 3.28 -3.05
N ILE A 287 -6.33 3.32 -4.12
CA ILE A 287 -5.85 3.74 -5.43
C ILE A 287 -5.58 5.25 -5.49
N ALA A 288 -6.18 6.04 -4.60
CA ALA A 288 -5.90 7.47 -4.53
C ALA A 288 -4.51 7.74 -3.99
N ILE A 289 -4.10 7.04 -2.92
CA ILE A 289 -2.72 7.12 -2.41
C ILE A 289 -1.74 6.54 -3.44
N LEU A 290 -2.12 5.46 -4.12
CA LEU A 290 -1.28 4.85 -5.15
C LEU A 290 -1.03 5.81 -6.33
N TRP A 291 -2.05 6.58 -6.71
CA TRP A 291 -1.97 7.62 -7.72
C TRP A 291 -1.04 8.77 -7.30
N GLU A 292 -1.20 9.30 -6.08
CA GLU A 292 -0.31 10.34 -5.55
C GLU A 292 1.15 9.88 -5.56
N ASN A 293 1.43 8.68 -5.05
CA ASN A 293 2.79 8.13 -5.05
C ASN A 293 3.33 7.86 -6.47
N TYR A 294 2.45 7.54 -7.42
CA TYR A 294 2.82 7.39 -8.82
C TYR A 294 3.27 8.74 -9.41
N ILE A 295 2.49 9.80 -9.20
CA ILE A 295 2.89 11.16 -9.58
C ILE A 295 4.24 11.51 -8.94
N ALA A 296 4.40 11.28 -7.64
CA ALA A 296 5.66 11.51 -6.94
C ALA A 296 6.84 10.75 -7.58
N THR A 297 6.60 9.55 -8.09
CA THR A 297 7.63 8.73 -8.72
C THR A 297 8.05 9.29 -10.08
N ILE A 298 7.09 9.65 -10.94
CA ILE A 298 7.38 10.11 -12.31
C ILE A 298 7.90 11.54 -12.35
N THR A 299 7.58 12.36 -11.35
CA THR A 299 8.01 13.76 -11.26
C THR A 299 9.10 13.99 -10.21
N ALA A 300 9.78 12.95 -9.72
CA ALA A 300 10.70 13.03 -8.58
C ALA A 300 11.87 14.02 -8.77
N ASN A 301 12.20 14.34 -10.03
CA ASN A 301 13.24 15.28 -10.41
C ASN A 301 12.77 16.74 -10.53
N VAL A 302 11.46 17.00 -10.48
CA VAL A 302 10.87 18.33 -10.72
C VAL A 302 9.99 18.77 -9.54
N LEU A 303 9.22 17.86 -8.95
CA LEU A 303 8.33 18.16 -7.83
C LEU A 303 8.93 17.76 -6.49
N ARG A 304 8.80 18.65 -5.50
CA ARG A 304 9.07 18.34 -4.10
C ARG A 304 7.80 17.77 -3.45
N HIS A 305 7.82 16.48 -3.14
CA HIS A 305 6.72 15.79 -2.44
C HIS A 305 6.73 16.10 -0.93
N LEU A 306 5.59 16.54 -0.37
CA LEU A 306 5.50 17.02 1.02
C LEU A 306 4.96 16.00 2.03
N LYS A 307 4.99 14.71 1.70
CA LYS A 307 4.37 13.64 2.50
C LYS A 307 4.95 13.44 3.90
N TYR A 308 6.17 13.92 4.16
CA TYR A 308 6.82 13.76 5.47
C TYR A 308 6.59 14.97 6.37
N LYS A 309 6.45 14.72 7.69
CA LYS A 309 6.22 15.70 8.78
C LYS A 309 7.30 16.79 8.89
N GLU A 310 8.20 16.94 7.94
CA GLU A 310 9.26 17.95 7.97
C GLU A 310 8.96 19.14 7.04
N SER A 311 7.87 19.08 6.26
CA SER A 311 7.53 20.11 5.25
C SER A 311 6.15 20.75 5.43
N TRP A 312 5.63 20.80 6.66
CA TRP A 312 4.37 21.48 6.95
C TRP A 312 4.44 23.00 6.79
N ILE A 313 3.39 23.54 6.19
CA ILE A 313 3.16 24.97 6.06
C ILE A 313 2.10 25.36 7.11
N TYR A 314 2.39 26.40 7.88
CA TYR A 314 1.46 26.89 8.90
C TYR A 314 0.52 27.90 8.27
N LEU A 315 -0.78 27.69 8.44
CA LEU A 315 -1.79 28.64 7.94
C LEU A 315 -1.76 29.97 8.72
N PHE A 316 -1.31 29.94 9.97
CA PHE A 316 -1.25 31.12 10.84
C PHE A 316 0.16 31.32 11.36
N ASN A 317 0.55 32.59 11.49
CA ASN A 317 1.81 32.98 12.11
C ASN A 317 1.94 32.42 13.53
N LYS A 318 3.16 31.99 13.88
CA LYS A 318 3.48 31.39 15.19
C LYS A 318 3.22 32.35 16.35
N ASP A 319 3.32 33.66 16.10
CA ASP A 319 3.17 34.72 17.10
C ASP A 319 1.74 35.32 17.17
N SER A 320 0.75 34.66 16.57
CA SER A 320 -0.64 35.12 16.67
C SER A 320 -1.12 35.10 18.13
N LYS A 321 -1.72 36.22 18.59
CA LYS A 321 -2.20 36.43 19.98
C LYS A 321 -3.18 35.34 20.47
N ASN A 322 -3.72 34.54 19.58
CA ASN A 322 -4.57 33.40 19.89
C ASN A 322 -3.74 32.11 19.97
N GLN A 323 -3.24 31.79 21.18
CA GLN A 323 -2.46 30.57 21.47
C GLN A 323 -3.19 29.25 21.13
N MET A 324 -4.51 29.28 20.93
CA MET A 324 -5.26 28.10 20.48
C MET A 324 -5.08 27.81 18.99
N LEU A 325 -4.73 28.81 18.16
CA LEU A 325 -4.60 28.67 16.69
C LEU A 325 -3.16 28.86 16.19
N SER A 326 -2.33 29.59 16.93
CA SER A 326 -0.92 29.81 16.58
C SER A 326 -0.17 28.49 16.47
N GLY A 327 0.55 28.28 15.36
CA GLY A 327 1.37 27.09 15.12
C GLY A 327 0.63 25.74 15.10
N LYS A 328 -0.71 25.72 15.05
CA LYS A 328 -1.49 24.47 15.16
C LYS A 328 -2.18 24.06 13.86
N ARG A 329 -2.66 25.02 13.05
CA ARG A 329 -3.32 24.70 11.77
C ARG A 329 -2.30 24.58 10.66
N LYS A 330 -2.11 23.34 10.21
CA LYS A 330 -1.15 22.96 9.17
C LYS A 330 -1.91 22.63 7.89
N ILE A 331 -1.36 23.08 6.77
CA ILE A 331 -1.86 22.82 5.42
C ILE A 331 -0.81 22.01 4.65
N TYR A 332 -1.28 21.18 3.71
CA TYR A 332 -0.49 20.13 3.08
C TYR A 332 -0.82 20.01 1.59
N PRO A 333 -0.24 20.84 0.71
CA PRO A 333 -0.22 20.48 -0.70
C PRO A 333 0.54 19.15 -0.86
N ASP A 334 0.09 18.29 -1.76
CA ASP A 334 0.80 17.04 -2.03
C ASP A 334 2.22 17.35 -2.52
N PHE A 335 2.34 18.31 -3.44
CA PHE A 335 3.58 18.70 -4.09
C PHE A 335 3.75 20.20 -4.15
N ILE A 336 5.02 20.63 -4.22
CA ILE A 336 5.38 21.99 -4.62
C ILE A 336 6.37 21.93 -5.76
N LEU A 337 6.10 22.72 -6.80
CA LEU A 337 7.00 23.03 -7.89
C LEU A 337 7.73 24.35 -7.59
N ASP A 338 9.06 24.33 -7.74
CA ASP A 338 9.96 25.48 -7.54
C ASP A 338 9.67 26.32 -6.27
N ASN A 339 9.38 25.63 -5.16
CA ASN A 339 9.03 26.22 -3.86
C ASN A 339 7.83 27.20 -3.83
N ARG A 340 7.10 27.38 -4.93
CA ARG A 340 6.09 28.44 -5.09
C ARG A 340 4.74 27.94 -5.60
N ILE A 341 4.73 26.95 -6.49
CA ILE A 341 3.53 26.50 -7.19
C ILE A 341 2.98 25.26 -6.45
N PRO A 342 1.85 25.38 -5.70
CA PRO A 342 1.23 24.23 -5.07
C PRO A 342 0.54 23.35 -6.10
N ILE A 343 0.75 22.05 -5.95
CA ILE A 343 0.14 21.03 -6.79
C ILE A 343 -0.50 19.98 -5.88
N ASP A 344 -1.74 19.63 -6.19
CA ASP A 344 -2.53 18.69 -5.41
C ASP A 344 -3.10 17.59 -6.31
N THR A 345 -2.86 16.33 -5.97
CA THR A 345 -3.29 15.19 -6.79
C THR A 345 -4.68 14.74 -6.38
N LYS A 346 -5.56 14.59 -7.36
CA LYS A 346 -6.95 14.19 -7.11
C LYS A 346 -7.28 12.92 -7.87
N TYR A 347 -7.63 11.86 -7.15
CA TYR A 347 -8.23 10.66 -7.71
C TYR A 347 -9.76 10.71 -7.59
N LYS A 348 -10.40 11.49 -8.46
CA LYS A 348 -11.87 11.64 -8.54
C LYS A 348 -12.31 12.14 -9.91
N GLU A 349 -13.59 11.97 -10.22
CA GLU A 349 -14.17 12.41 -11.50
C GLU A 349 -14.34 13.93 -11.51
N THR A 350 -14.94 14.46 -10.44
CA THR A 350 -15.25 15.87 -10.25
C THR A 350 -14.45 16.45 -9.09
N ILE A 351 -13.95 17.67 -9.27
CA ILE A 351 -13.28 18.44 -8.21
C ILE A 351 -14.36 19.25 -7.47
N SER A 352 -14.34 19.21 -6.15
CA SER A 352 -15.27 19.96 -5.29
C SER A 352 -14.93 21.45 -5.36
N LYS A 353 -15.84 22.22 -5.97
CA LYS A 353 -15.72 23.69 -6.05
C LYS A 353 -15.68 24.39 -4.70
N ARG A 354 -16.14 23.71 -3.64
CA ARG A 354 -16.09 24.21 -2.27
C ARG A 354 -14.80 23.76 -1.61
N ASP A 355 -14.67 22.47 -1.34
CA ASP A 355 -13.61 21.99 -0.44
C ASP A 355 -12.24 21.97 -1.12
N ASP A 356 -12.15 21.46 -2.35
CA ASP A 356 -10.87 21.32 -3.04
C ASP A 356 -10.36 22.68 -3.51
N TYR A 357 -11.23 23.53 -4.07
CA TYR A 357 -10.82 24.87 -4.50
C TYR A 357 -10.33 25.70 -3.30
N TYR A 358 -11.08 25.74 -2.19
CA TYR A 358 -10.63 26.48 -1.01
C TYR A 358 -9.35 25.90 -0.41
N GLN A 359 -9.15 24.59 -0.49
CA GLN A 359 -7.89 23.95 -0.11
C GLN A 359 -6.73 24.47 -0.97
N LEU A 360 -6.85 24.40 -2.30
CA LEU A 360 -5.79 24.82 -3.22
C LEU A 360 -5.53 26.34 -3.16
N ILE A 361 -6.58 27.15 -3.01
CA ILE A 361 -6.48 28.61 -2.80
C ILE A 361 -5.74 28.91 -1.49
N SER A 362 -6.00 28.15 -0.43
CA SER A 362 -5.28 28.32 0.84
C SER A 362 -3.79 28.04 0.68
N TYR A 363 -3.43 27.05 -0.14
CA TYR A 363 -2.02 26.75 -0.43
C TYR A 363 -1.36 27.88 -1.20
N LEU A 364 -2.04 28.36 -2.24
CA LEU A 364 -1.58 29.48 -3.05
C LEU A 364 -1.35 30.74 -2.21
N HIS A 365 -2.28 31.05 -1.31
CA HIS A 365 -2.20 32.22 -0.45
C HIS A 365 -1.00 32.18 0.51
N VAL A 366 -0.72 31.01 1.09
CA VAL A 366 0.36 30.89 2.10
C VAL A 366 1.74 30.71 1.45
N LEU A 367 1.81 30.10 0.27
CA LEU A 367 3.07 29.96 -0.47
C LEU A 367 3.45 31.19 -1.28
N GLY A 368 2.46 32.04 -1.61
CA GLY A 368 2.71 33.19 -2.42
C GLY A 368 3.41 34.32 -1.66
N ASP A 369 4.28 35.02 -2.39
CA ASP A 369 4.90 36.27 -1.97
C ASP A 369 3.96 37.44 -2.34
N GLU A 370 3.89 38.48 -1.49
CA GLU A 370 2.99 39.63 -1.67
C GLU A 370 3.21 40.33 -3.03
N GLU A 371 4.44 40.32 -3.54
CA GLU A 371 4.78 40.93 -4.84
C GLU A 371 4.40 40.07 -6.05
N ARG A 372 4.17 38.76 -5.87
CA ARG A 372 4.01 37.79 -6.98
C ARG A 372 2.69 37.03 -6.95
N LEU A 373 1.83 37.25 -5.96
CA LEU A 373 0.58 36.48 -5.81
C LEU A 373 -0.32 36.56 -7.05
N GLY A 374 -0.27 37.68 -7.77
CA GLY A 374 -1.02 37.89 -9.02
C GLY A 374 -0.61 36.98 -10.19
N SER A 375 0.65 36.55 -10.25
CA SER A 375 1.20 35.69 -11.32
C SER A 375 1.27 34.21 -10.93
N LEU A 376 1.02 33.87 -9.66
CA LEU A 376 1.12 32.48 -9.22
C LEU A 376 0.02 31.60 -9.80
N SER A 377 0.41 30.37 -10.09
CA SER A 377 -0.49 29.32 -10.56
C SER A 377 -0.55 28.18 -9.56
N ALA A 378 -1.70 27.51 -9.48
CA ALA A 378 -1.87 26.30 -8.69
C ALA A 378 -2.60 25.23 -9.51
N TYR A 379 -2.20 23.97 -9.32
CA TYR A 379 -2.66 22.88 -10.18
C TYR A 379 -3.30 21.75 -9.39
N PHE A 380 -4.41 21.24 -9.91
CA PHE A 380 -4.80 19.86 -9.65
C PHE A 380 -4.19 18.94 -10.70
N ILE A 381 -3.72 17.76 -10.31
CA ILE A 381 -3.37 16.67 -11.24
C ILE A 381 -4.32 15.51 -11.01
N LYS A 382 -5.13 15.15 -12.02
CA LYS A 382 -6.08 14.04 -11.93
C LYS A 382 -6.04 13.12 -13.15
N PRO A 383 -6.24 11.80 -12.97
CA PRO A 383 -6.30 10.87 -14.08
C PRO A 383 -7.65 11.00 -14.81
N ASN A 384 -7.63 10.98 -16.14
CA ASN A 384 -8.78 11.20 -17.00
C ASN A 384 -8.76 10.25 -18.22
N LEU A 385 -9.94 9.78 -18.65
CA LEU A 385 -10.11 8.97 -19.85
C LEU A 385 -10.13 9.80 -21.14
N GLN A 386 -10.29 11.11 -21.04
CA GLN A 386 -10.26 12.03 -22.16
C GLN A 386 -8.90 12.74 -22.20
N ASN A 387 -8.32 12.83 -23.39
CA ASN A 387 -7.08 13.56 -23.62
C ASN A 387 -7.36 15.07 -23.70
N ILE A 388 -7.61 15.67 -22.53
CA ILE A 388 -7.93 17.10 -22.39
C ILE A 388 -6.66 17.92 -22.16
N GLY A 389 -5.67 17.37 -21.44
CA GLY A 389 -4.49 18.12 -21.02
C GLY A 389 -4.84 19.17 -19.96
N ILE A 390 -4.38 20.41 -20.17
CA ILE A 390 -4.51 21.50 -19.19
C ILE A 390 -5.81 22.27 -19.40
N GLU A 391 -6.54 22.48 -18.32
CA GLU A 391 -7.76 23.28 -18.29
C GLU A 391 -7.62 24.40 -17.25
N LYS A 392 -7.81 25.65 -17.68
CA LYS A 392 -7.85 26.80 -16.76
C LYS A 392 -9.21 26.81 -16.05
N ILE A 393 -9.19 26.67 -14.73
CA ILE A 393 -10.40 26.76 -13.90
C ILE A 393 -10.87 28.22 -13.85
N GLY A 394 -9.94 29.15 -13.67
CA GLY A 394 -10.23 30.58 -13.60
C GLY A 394 -9.15 31.36 -12.87
N GLU A 395 -9.34 32.68 -12.86
CA GLU A 395 -8.51 33.63 -12.12
C GLU A 395 -9.20 34.02 -10.82
N LEU A 396 -8.42 34.10 -9.75
CA LEU A 396 -8.90 34.52 -8.45
C LEU A 396 -9.03 36.04 -8.40
N LYS A 397 -10.18 36.50 -7.90
CA LYS A 397 -10.36 37.93 -7.57
C LYS A 397 -9.65 38.26 -6.26
N GLY A 398 -9.14 39.48 -6.13
CA GLY A 398 -8.41 39.94 -4.93
C GLY A 398 -6.91 39.96 -5.18
N LEU A 399 -6.16 39.16 -4.43
CA LEU A 399 -4.70 39.08 -4.54
C LEU A 399 -4.21 38.43 -5.86
N GLY A 400 -5.13 37.97 -6.72
CA GLY A 400 -4.82 37.35 -8.01
C GLY A 400 -4.41 35.88 -7.90
N GLY A 401 -3.83 35.36 -8.98
CA GLY A 401 -3.45 33.97 -9.16
C GLY A 401 -4.45 33.15 -9.97
N SER A 402 -3.96 32.09 -10.61
CA SER A 402 -4.74 31.23 -11.53
C SER A 402 -4.80 29.78 -11.05
N LEU A 403 -5.98 29.17 -11.16
CA LEU A 403 -6.18 27.76 -10.87
C LEU A 403 -6.27 26.96 -12.17
N TYR A 404 -5.61 25.80 -12.20
CA TYR A 404 -5.60 24.90 -13.34
C TYR A 404 -5.88 23.46 -12.92
N THR A 405 -6.37 22.67 -13.87
CA THR A 405 -6.41 21.21 -13.78
C THR A 405 -5.60 20.61 -14.91
N TYR A 406 -4.60 19.82 -14.58
CA TYR A 406 -3.94 18.91 -15.50
C TYR A 406 -4.70 17.58 -15.52
N ASN A 407 -5.43 17.33 -16.60
CA ASN A 407 -6.12 16.07 -16.85
C ASN A 407 -5.13 15.07 -17.47
N PHE A 408 -4.49 14.28 -16.61
CA PHE A 408 -3.53 13.26 -17.03
C PHE A 408 -4.26 12.13 -17.78
N PHE A 409 -3.96 11.96 -19.06
CA PHE A 409 -4.66 11.01 -19.92
C PHE A 409 -4.29 9.56 -19.56
N ILE A 410 -5.30 8.72 -19.38
CA ILE A 410 -5.17 7.27 -19.18
C ILE A 410 -5.68 6.56 -20.44
N PRO A 411 -4.78 5.97 -21.24
CA PRO A 411 -5.14 5.37 -22.52
C PRO A 411 -5.94 4.07 -22.33
N LYS A 412 -6.75 3.72 -23.32
CA LYS A 412 -7.34 2.38 -23.43
C LYS A 412 -6.64 1.65 -24.57
N CYS A 413 -6.07 0.49 -24.28
CA CYS A 413 -5.32 -0.31 -25.23
C CYS A 413 -5.68 -1.79 -25.13
N ASP A 414 -5.48 -2.52 -26.22
CA ASP A 414 -5.75 -3.96 -26.29
C ASP A 414 -4.61 -4.80 -25.69
N SER A 415 -3.41 -4.23 -25.59
CA SER A 415 -2.25 -4.87 -24.97
C SER A 415 -1.65 -4.02 -23.88
N PHE A 416 -1.08 -4.66 -22.86
CA PHE A 416 -0.35 -3.96 -21.82
C PHE A 416 0.90 -3.26 -22.36
N ALA A 417 1.54 -3.82 -23.40
CA ALA A 417 2.73 -3.23 -24.00
C ALA A 417 2.41 -1.86 -24.62
N ASP A 418 1.30 -1.75 -25.33
CA ASP A 418 0.85 -0.48 -25.92
C ASP A 418 0.39 0.49 -24.85
N PHE A 419 -0.34 0.00 -23.84
CA PHE A 419 -0.75 0.80 -22.68
C PHE A 419 0.47 1.41 -21.98
N LYS A 420 1.52 0.60 -21.75
CA LYS A 420 2.77 1.03 -21.14
C LYS A 420 3.42 2.15 -21.96
N ASN A 421 3.59 1.94 -23.26
CA ASN A 421 4.25 2.92 -24.13
C ASN A 421 3.50 4.26 -24.16
N GLN A 422 2.16 4.22 -24.24
CA GLN A 422 1.35 5.44 -24.21
C GLN A 422 1.40 6.13 -22.85
N MET A 423 1.33 5.39 -21.74
CA MET A 423 1.52 5.97 -20.41
C MET A 423 2.87 6.66 -20.26
N GLU A 424 3.96 6.06 -20.75
CA GLU A 424 5.30 6.68 -20.73
C GLU A 424 5.36 7.98 -21.55
N GLN A 425 4.60 8.08 -22.65
CA GLN A 425 4.48 9.33 -23.40
C GLN A 425 3.72 10.41 -22.61
N GLU A 426 2.63 10.05 -21.93
CA GLU A 426 1.87 10.98 -21.07
C GLU A 426 2.70 11.43 -19.84
N GLU A 427 3.52 10.54 -19.28
CA GLU A 427 4.50 10.89 -18.24
C GLU A 427 5.47 11.97 -18.72
N CYS A 428 6.07 11.78 -19.91
CA CYS A 428 6.97 12.77 -20.50
C CYS A 428 6.28 14.12 -20.72
N LYS A 429 5.03 14.13 -21.24
CA LYS A 429 4.26 15.36 -21.44
C LYS A 429 4.04 16.13 -20.14
N LEU A 430 3.69 15.43 -19.06
CA LEU A 430 3.53 16.06 -17.74
C LEU A 430 4.86 16.65 -17.27
N VAL A 431 5.95 15.89 -17.32
CA VAL A 431 7.26 16.35 -16.84
C VAL A 431 7.75 17.56 -17.64
N THR A 432 7.63 17.51 -18.98
CA THR A 432 8.00 18.64 -19.85
C THR A 432 7.15 19.88 -19.53
N HIS A 433 5.84 19.72 -19.33
CA HIS A 433 4.99 20.84 -18.95
C HIS A 433 5.42 21.46 -17.61
N LEU A 434 5.68 20.63 -16.59
CA LEU A 434 6.13 21.12 -15.29
C LEU A 434 7.50 21.82 -15.37
N GLN A 435 8.39 21.38 -16.26
CA GLN A 435 9.67 22.05 -16.50
C GLN A 435 9.50 23.41 -17.19
N GLN A 436 8.59 23.51 -18.16
CA GLN A 436 8.29 24.80 -18.82
C GLN A 436 7.77 25.84 -17.83
N LEU A 437 6.94 25.42 -16.86
CA LEU A 437 6.47 26.31 -15.79
C LEU A 437 7.59 26.86 -14.90
N ILE A 438 8.77 26.22 -14.87
CA ILE A 438 9.95 26.76 -14.18
C ILE A 438 10.65 27.79 -15.09
N SER A 439 10.76 27.49 -16.38
CA SER A 439 11.51 28.31 -17.35
C SER A 439 10.80 29.58 -17.82
N ASP A 440 9.47 29.63 -17.79
CA ASP A 440 8.70 30.81 -18.21
C ASP A 440 8.73 31.97 -17.18
N ASP A 441 9.39 31.76 -16.03
CA ASP A 441 9.48 32.70 -14.89
C ASP A 441 10.92 33.25 -14.65
N ASP A 442 11.90 32.86 -15.47
CA ASP A 442 13.26 33.45 -15.55
C ASP A 442 13.32 34.52 -16.67
#